data_AF-A0A8X6NH57-F1
#
_entry.id   AF-A0A8X6NH57-F1
#
_cell.length_a   1.000
_cell.length_b   1.000
_cell.length_c   1.000
_cell.angle_alpha   90.00
_cell.angle_beta   90.00
_cell.angle_gamma   90.00
#
_symmetry.space_group_name_H-M   'P 1'
#
loop_
_entity.id
_entity.type
_entity.pdbx_description
1 polymer ?
#
loop_
_entity_poly.entity_id
_entity_poly.type
_entity_poly.pdbx_seq_one_letter_code
_entity_poly.pdbx_strand_id
1 'polypeptide(L)'
;MTSYLKKLEKITSEAKEVLQEQQDKCKSFADQKRRPASSYTSGDLVVVTKPNQTNKNAGVTSKFMPRRDGPFVIVERKSPVSYSVANTDSLQLPVGVYHSSALTPF
;
A
#
# COMPACT_ATOMS: atom_id res chain seq x y z
N MET A 1 -39.33 -23.44 -14.66
CA MET A 1 -38.94 -22.04 -14.98
C MET A 1 -39.57 -21.61 -16.30
N THR A 2 -40.20 -20.44 -16.33
CA THR A 2 -40.79 -19.85 -17.54
C THR A 2 -39.72 -19.46 -18.56
N SER A 3 -40.06 -19.45 -19.85
CA SER A 3 -39.14 -19.12 -20.95
C SER A 3 -38.49 -17.74 -20.80
N TYR A 4 -39.21 -16.79 -20.21
CA TYR A 4 -38.73 -15.44 -19.90
C TYR A 4 -37.56 -15.43 -18.91
N LEU A 5 -37.65 -16.20 -17.82
CA LEU A 5 -36.58 -16.26 -16.81
C LEU A 5 -35.29 -16.85 -17.39
N LYS A 6 -35.39 -17.89 -18.22
CA LYS A 6 -34.24 -18.47 -18.93
C LYS A 6 -33.55 -17.45 -19.84
N LYS A 7 -34.34 -16.58 -20.49
CA LYS A 7 -33.81 -15.51 -21.34
C LYS A 7 -33.09 -14.45 -20.51
N LEU A 8 -33.65 -14.07 -19.37
CA LEU A 8 -32.99 -13.14 -18.44
C LEU A 8 -31.68 -13.70 -17.90
N GLU A 9 -31.67 -14.96 -17.45
CA GLU A 9 -30.46 -15.64 -16.97
C GLU A 9 -29.36 -15.59 -18.03
N LYS A 10 -29.69 -15.96 -19.27
CA LYS A 10 -28.75 -15.90 -20.40
C LYS A 10 -28.22 -14.48 -20.67
N ILE A 11 -29.09 -13.48 -20.69
CA ILE A 11 -28.66 -12.09 -20.90
C ILE A 11 -27.75 -11.63 -19.76
N THR A 12 -28.07 -11.99 -18.52
CA THR A 12 -27.24 -11.60 -17.37
C THR A 12 -25.88 -12.30 -17.35
N SER A 13 -25.79 -13.56 -17.80
CA SER A 13 -24.51 -14.25 -17.92
C SER A 13 -23.66 -13.63 -19.02
N GLU A 14 -24.24 -13.37 -20.20
CA GLU A 14 -23.57 -12.70 -21.32
C GLU A 14 -23.08 -11.31 -20.92
N ALA A 15 -23.93 -10.53 -20.23
CA ALA A 15 -23.55 -9.20 -19.74
C ALA A 15 -22.39 -9.25 -18.74
N LYS A 16 -22.37 -10.24 -17.83
CA LYS A 16 -21.27 -10.43 -16.88
C LYS A 16 -19.97 -10.78 -17.58
N GLU A 17 -20.01 -11.66 -18.58
CA GLU A 17 -18.83 -12.04 -19.36
C GLU A 17 -18.23 -10.82 -20.08
N VAL A 18 -19.07 -10.04 -20.76
CA VAL A 18 -18.63 -8.81 -21.43
C VAL A 18 -18.05 -7.83 -20.41
N LEU A 19 -18.69 -7.62 -19.27
CA LEU A 19 -18.18 -6.75 -18.21
C LEU A 19 -16.82 -7.22 -17.70
N GLN A 20 -16.65 -8.51 -17.47
CA GLN A 20 -15.39 -9.09 -17.00
C GLN A 20 -14.28 -8.87 -18.04
N GLU A 21 -14.55 -9.13 -19.32
CA GLU A 21 -13.60 -8.94 -20.40
C GLU A 21 -13.17 -7.47 -20.53
N GLN A 22 -14.12 -6.53 -20.42
CA GLN A 22 -13.82 -5.09 -20.45
C GLN A 22 -13.04 -4.65 -19.21
N GLN A 23 -13.36 -5.21 -18.03
CA GLN A 23 -12.61 -4.95 -16.79
C GLN A 23 -11.17 -5.45 -16.90
N ASP A 24 -10.96 -6.65 -17.44
CA ASP A 24 -9.62 -7.23 -17.61
C ASP A 24 -8.79 -6.44 -18.64
N LYS A 25 -9.40 -5.99 -19.73
CA LYS A 25 -8.77 -5.05 -20.68
C LYS A 25 -8.36 -3.75 -19.98
N CYS A 26 -9.27 -3.09 -19.26
CA CYS A 26 -8.96 -1.87 -18.53
C CYS A 26 -7.83 -2.08 -17.50
N LYS A 27 -7.88 -3.19 -16.77
CA LYS A 27 -6.85 -3.56 -15.79
C LYS A 27 -5.48 -3.75 -16.45
N SER A 28 -5.41 -4.46 -17.59
CA SER A 28 -4.16 -4.69 -18.31
C SER A 28 -3.46 -3.38 -18.73
N PHE A 29 -4.23 -2.40 -19.23
CA PHE A 29 -3.69 -1.08 -19.59
C PHE A 29 -3.30 -0.26 -18.36
N ALA A 30 -4.06 -0.36 -17.27
CA ALA A 30 -3.75 0.34 -16.03
C ALA A 30 -2.47 -0.21 -15.37
N ASP A 31 -2.34 -1.53 -15.30
CA ASP A 31 -1.21 -2.21 -14.66
C ASP A 31 0.11 -1.98 -15.42
N GLN A 32 0.08 -1.81 -16.75
CA GLN A 32 1.26 -1.42 -17.54
C GLN A 32 1.90 -0.09 -17.08
N LYS A 33 1.09 0.84 -16.56
CA LYS A 33 1.56 2.15 -16.08
C LYS A 33 1.90 2.15 -14.59
N ARG A 34 1.54 1.10 -13.84
CA ARG A 34 1.80 1.02 -12.40
C ARG A 34 3.27 0.66 -12.17
N ARG A 35 3.86 1.28 -11.15
CA ARG A 35 5.18 0.88 -10.66
C ARG A 35 5.04 -0.34 -9.76
N PRO A 36 5.96 -1.32 -9.83
CA PRO A 36 5.94 -2.43 -8.89
C PRO A 36 6.13 -1.90 -7.47
N ALA A 37 5.47 -2.55 -6.50
CA ALA A 37 5.67 -2.23 -5.10
C ALA A 37 7.14 -2.50 -4.73
N SER A 38 7.74 -1.61 -3.94
CA SER A 38 9.07 -1.85 -3.39
C SER A 38 9.04 -3.08 -2.49
N SER A 39 9.85 -4.07 -2.86
CA SER A 39 10.12 -5.24 -2.04
C SER A 39 11.27 -4.90 -1.11
N TYR A 40 11.03 -5.05 0.19
CA TYR A 40 12.06 -4.90 1.20
C TYR A 40 12.32 -6.24 1.88
N THR A 41 13.55 -6.42 2.35
CA THR A 41 13.99 -7.58 3.12
C THR A 41 14.18 -7.22 4.59
N SER A 42 14.11 -8.22 5.46
CA SER A 42 14.40 -8.04 6.89
C SER A 42 15.87 -7.65 7.06
N GLY A 43 16.13 -6.56 7.78
CA GLY A 43 17.46 -5.97 7.95
C GLY A 43 17.71 -4.73 7.11
N ASP A 44 16.88 -4.43 6.12
CA ASP A 44 17.04 -3.22 5.30
C ASP A 44 16.80 -1.95 6.11
N LEU A 45 17.65 -0.95 5.87
CA LEU A 45 17.52 0.39 6.43
C LEU A 45 16.57 1.22 5.58
N VAL A 46 15.54 1.76 6.21
CA VAL A 46 14.49 2.55 5.58
C VAL A 46 14.18 3.81 6.38
N VAL A 47 13.84 4.85 5.64
CA VAL A 47 13.30 6.10 6.15
C VAL A 47 11.78 6.07 6.06
N VAL A 48 11.12 6.46 7.15
CA VAL A 48 9.65 6.46 7.24
C VAL A 48 9.11 7.85 6.95
N THR A 49 8.13 7.94 6.06
CA THR A 49 7.38 9.18 5.82
C THR A 49 6.35 9.38 6.93
N LYS A 50 6.50 10.47 7.70
CA LYS A 50 5.58 10.83 8.77
C LYS A 50 4.34 11.56 8.21
N PRO A 51 3.15 11.35 8.79
CA PRO A 51 2.01 12.21 8.51
C PRO A 51 2.29 13.64 8.99
N ASN A 52 1.61 14.62 8.39
CA ASN A 52 1.74 16.02 8.80
C ASN A 52 1.28 16.19 10.26
N GLN A 53 2.23 16.32 11.17
CA GLN A 53 1.98 16.60 12.57
C GLN A 53 2.40 18.03 12.89
N THR A 54 1.57 18.75 13.63
CA THR A 54 1.93 20.05 14.19
C THR A 54 2.38 19.84 15.63
N ASN A 55 3.60 20.27 15.95
CA ASN A 55 4.09 20.21 17.32
C ASN A 55 3.93 21.58 17.99
N LYS A 56 2.78 21.80 18.64
CA LYS A 56 2.47 23.06 19.34
C LYS A 56 3.51 23.39 20.42
N ASN A 57 4.02 22.37 21.12
CA ASN A 57 4.98 22.54 22.21
C ASN A 57 6.36 22.99 21.71
N ALA A 58 6.74 22.55 20.51
CA ALA A 58 7.98 22.99 19.88
C ALA A 58 7.87 24.40 19.27
N GLY A 59 6.67 25.00 19.19
CA GLY A 59 6.46 26.28 18.51
C GLY A 59 6.68 26.23 16.98
N VAL A 60 6.84 25.05 16.41
CA VAL A 60 7.14 24.84 14.99
C VAL A 60 5.89 24.37 14.25
N THR A 61 5.57 25.04 13.13
CA THR A 61 4.47 24.60 12.26
C THR A 61 4.89 23.38 11.43
N SER A 62 3.93 22.53 11.07
CA SER A 62 4.19 21.30 10.28
C SER A 62 4.89 21.56 8.96
N LYS A 63 4.82 22.78 8.41
CA LYS A 63 5.52 23.19 7.19
C LYS A 63 7.05 23.13 7.33
N PHE A 64 7.57 23.33 8.54
CA PHE A 64 9.00 23.33 8.83
C PHE A 64 9.48 22.02 9.46
N MET A 65 8.58 21.07 9.72
CA MET A 65 8.99 19.75 10.22
C MET A 65 9.46 18.87 9.06
N PRO A 66 10.50 18.03 9.28
CA PRO A 66 10.93 17.07 8.28
C PRO A 66 9.81 16.08 7.99
N ARG A 67 9.55 15.83 6.70
CA ARG A 67 8.52 14.88 6.24
C ARG A 67 8.92 13.42 6.44
N ARG A 68 10.22 13.18 6.52
CA ARG A 68 10.85 11.87 6.59
C ARG A 68 11.65 11.77 7.86
N ASP A 69 11.60 10.62 8.50
CA ASP A 69 12.21 10.37 9.79
C ASP A 69 13.07 9.12 9.74
N GLY A 70 14.22 9.21 10.43
CA GLY A 70 15.08 8.13 10.91
C GLY A 70 15.57 7.10 9.90
N PRO A 71 16.80 6.59 10.04
CA PRO A 71 17.06 5.21 9.63
C PRO A 71 16.33 4.28 10.61
N PHE A 72 15.41 3.50 10.09
CA PHE A 72 14.79 2.40 10.80
C PHE A 72 15.13 1.08 10.10
N VAL A 73 15.08 -0.02 10.84
CA VAL A 73 15.34 -1.36 10.31
C VAL A 73 14.00 -2.08 10.11
N ILE A 74 13.85 -2.73 8.96
CA ILE A 74 12.72 -3.63 8.72
C ILE A 74 12.96 -4.93 9.50
N VAL A 75 12.08 -5.24 10.44
CA VAL A 75 12.17 -6.45 11.26
C VAL A 75 11.52 -7.62 10.54
N GLU A 76 10.28 -7.43 10.09
CA GLU A 76 9.48 -8.48 9.49
C GLU A 76 8.48 -7.94 8.47
N ARG A 77 8.14 -8.77 7.49
CA ARG A 77 7.08 -8.49 6.52
C ARG A 77 5.76 -9.06 7.05
N LYS A 78 4.84 -8.18 7.48
CA LYS A 78 3.51 -8.56 7.98
C LYS A 78 2.53 -8.88 6.86
N SER A 79 2.64 -8.21 5.72
CA SER A 79 1.79 -8.43 4.55
C SER A 79 2.57 -8.19 3.25
N PRO A 80 2.01 -8.48 2.07
CA PRO A 80 2.68 -8.18 0.80
C PRO A 80 3.16 -6.73 0.68
N VAL A 81 2.49 -5.79 1.34
CA VAL A 81 2.80 -4.36 1.27
C VAL A 81 3.03 -3.72 2.63
N SER A 82 2.97 -4.47 3.73
CA SER A 82 3.10 -3.95 5.10
C SER A 82 4.29 -4.56 5.81
N TYR A 83 5.13 -3.71 6.38
CA TYR A 83 6.37 -4.09 7.06
C TYR A 83 6.37 -3.56 8.48
N SER A 84 6.83 -4.36 9.43
CA SER A 84 7.10 -3.91 10.78
C SER A 84 8.51 -3.33 10.83
N VAL A 85 8.61 -2.16 11.44
CA VAL A 85 9.81 -1.32 11.43
C VAL A 85 10.20 -1.03 12.88
N ALA A 86 11.49 -1.14 13.20
CA ALA A 86 12.04 -0.88 14.51
C ALA A 86 13.23 0.09 14.45
N ASN A 87 13.61 0.66 15.60
CA ASN A 87 14.83 1.46 15.68
C ASN A 87 16.07 0.57 15.53
N THR A 88 17.16 1.13 15.01
CA THR A 88 18.46 0.45 14.92
C THR A 88 18.96 -0.08 16.26
N ASP A 89 18.66 0.65 17.33
CA ASP A 89 19.17 0.35 18.69
C ASP A 89 18.31 -0.68 19.43
N SER A 90 17.04 -0.82 19.01
CA SER A 90 16.05 -1.66 19.70
C SER A 90 15.20 -2.44 18.71
N LEU A 91 15.78 -3.51 18.16
CA LEU A 91 15.11 -4.40 17.20
C LEU A 91 13.94 -5.20 17.79
N GLN A 92 13.89 -5.37 19.12
CA GLN A 92 12.85 -6.14 19.80
C GLN A 92 11.54 -5.36 19.96
N LEU A 93 11.58 -4.03 19.98
CA LEU A 93 10.39 -3.19 20.07
C LEU A 93 10.08 -2.57 18.71
N PRO A 94 9.06 -3.07 17.98
CA PRO A 94 8.65 -2.44 16.74
C PRO A 94 8.05 -1.06 17.03
N VAL A 95 8.52 -0.05 16.31
CA VAL A 95 7.98 1.31 16.33
C VAL A 95 6.56 1.31 15.78
N GLY A 96 6.33 0.50 14.74
CA GLY A 96 5.02 0.34 14.13
C GLY A 96 5.05 -0.52 12.87
N VAL A 97 3.89 -0.54 12.19
CA VAL A 97 3.71 -1.22 10.91
C VAL A 97 3.39 -0.16 9.85
N TYR A 98 4.13 -0.19 8.75
CA TYR A 98 4.03 0.79 7.67
C TYR A 98 3.75 0.12 6.33
N HIS A 99 3.02 0.82 5.48
CA HIS A 99 2.84 0.42 4.08
C HIS A 99 4.10 0.72 3.26
N SER A 100 4.40 -0.08 2.24
CA SER A 100 5.60 0.01 1.40
C SER A 100 5.81 1.40 0.78
N SER A 101 4.72 2.10 0.47
CA SER A 101 4.73 3.46 -0.08
C SER A 101 5.16 4.54 0.91
N ALA A 102 5.07 4.28 2.21
CA ALA A 102 5.52 5.19 3.25
C ALA A 102 7.00 5.00 3.59
N LEU A 103 7.59 3.90 3.11
CA LEU A 103 8.99 3.56 3.30
C LEU A 103 9.81 4.02 2.10
N THR A 104 11.00 4.54 2.37
CA THR A 104 12.01 4.81 1.35
C THR A 104 13.34 4.18 1.78
N PRO A 105 14.10 3.54 0.89
CA PRO A 105 15.46 3.09 1.21
C PRO A 105 16.30 4.24 1.78
N PHE A 106 17.11 3.95 2.81
CA PHE A 106 18.04 4.91 3.40
C PHE A 106 19.22 5.20 2.46
#